data_AF-A0A7C4Z6Y6-F1
#
_entry.id   AF-A0A7C4Z6Y6-F1
#
_cell.length_a   1.000
_cell.length_b   1.000
_cell.length_c   1.000
_cell.angle_alpha   90.00
_cell.angle_beta   90.00
_cell.angle_gamma   90.00
#
_symmetry.space_group_name_H-M   'P 1'
#
loop_
_entity.id
_entity.type
_entity.pdbx_description
1 polymer ?
#
loop_
_entity_poly.entity_id
_entity_poly.type
_entity_poly.pdbx_seq_one_letter_code
_entity_poly.pdbx_strand_id
1 'polypeptide(L)'
;MPVASDDATAALLKLAVVVAMALVLLLTAAILLVDWQPAEEMQLAETTPSRTPVPTQPTAPMIPEPVEPDPPPPPVDPPRTPPPPPPRLPPLEPLPQESAPAREEARVPPRTPRLPPELQEKVNRAIDRGVVYLKEAASGTHEDEYLHKRGGADALVGLTLLTCGIPADDPVIRRLQAQVRSSLLRAATGTYDLSLAVLFLDRLGDPNDRDLIRSGLLRLIAGQNLAGGWGYNCPFLQEADELELLEALRSLPAAEDYVALKQKEDSGRTRSERPAERGRVAELDRDRARPALRSSGPLWADPSRRLNLDIDDDNSNTQFAVLAVWAGQRYDIPIDRSMALVEARFRATQFSNGSWGYHKDKPWQLDSMTCAGLLGLAVGRGTFGKPETSQQPDAGIAAGLAFLAGGVGRPEKPPGPRVGGRGAYIGADSLGDLYYLWSLERVAVAYDLQEIGGKDWYRWGAEILVNRQRDDGSWSDVWRTAPDTCFALLFLKRANVAQDLTGNLRKLDKLIDHGAIRRKED
;
A
#
# COMPACT_ATOMS: atom_id res chain seq x y z
N MET A 1 -58.86 -14.80 22.04
CA MET A 1 -57.59 -14.76 22.80
C MET A 1 -56.96 -13.40 22.57
N PRO A 2 -56.52 -12.67 23.59
CA PRO A 2 -56.00 -11.32 23.41
C PRO A 2 -54.62 -11.38 22.75
N VAL A 3 -54.41 -10.49 21.78
CA VAL A 3 -53.12 -10.26 21.11
C VAL A 3 -52.20 -9.59 22.12
N ALA A 4 -51.10 -10.26 22.47
CA ALA A 4 -50.05 -9.66 23.28
C ALA A 4 -49.46 -8.45 22.53
N SER A 5 -49.43 -7.30 23.20
CA SER A 5 -48.99 -6.01 22.65
C SER A 5 -47.52 -6.03 22.23
N ASP A 6 -47.22 -5.41 21.08
CA ASP A 6 -45.88 -5.23 20.46
C ASP A 6 -44.79 -4.71 21.41
N ASP A 7 -45.16 -4.08 22.53
CA ASP A 7 -44.24 -3.60 23.55
C ASP A 7 -43.47 -4.71 24.28
N ALA A 8 -44.07 -5.90 24.45
CA ALA A 8 -43.41 -7.01 25.15
C ALA A 8 -42.28 -7.61 24.31
N THR A 9 -42.50 -7.72 22.99
CA THR A 9 -41.51 -8.18 22.01
C THR A 9 -40.38 -7.17 21.85
N ALA A 10 -40.68 -5.87 21.83
CA ALA A 10 -39.66 -4.82 21.78
C ALA A 10 -38.82 -4.76 23.07
N ALA A 11 -39.43 -4.98 24.24
CA ALA A 11 -38.71 -5.05 25.51
C ALA A 11 -37.78 -6.27 25.59
N LEU A 12 -38.22 -7.43 25.12
CA LEU A 12 -37.40 -8.65 25.04
C LEU A 12 -36.21 -8.48 24.08
N LEU A 13 -36.40 -7.80 22.95
CA LEU A 13 -35.32 -7.53 22.01
C LEU A 13 -34.26 -6.57 22.60
N LYS A 14 -34.70 -5.53 23.31
CA LYS A 14 -33.79 -4.61 24.01
C LYS A 14 -33.02 -5.33 25.12
N LEU A 15 -33.68 -6.19 25.88
CA LEU A 15 -33.03 -6.99 26.92
C LEU A 15 -31.99 -7.95 26.33
N ALA A 16 -32.32 -8.61 25.21
CA ALA A 16 -31.39 -9.51 24.51
C ALA A 16 -30.14 -8.78 24.01
N VAL A 17 -30.28 -7.56 23.48
CA VAL A 17 -29.15 -6.73 23.04
C VAL A 17 -28.29 -6.29 24.23
N VAL A 18 -28.89 -5.88 25.35
CA VAL A 18 -28.15 -5.50 26.57
C VAL A 18 -27.38 -6.69 27.15
N VAL A 19 -27.98 -7.88 27.17
CA VAL A 19 -27.33 -9.12 27.63
C VAL A 19 -26.19 -9.52 26.70
N ALA A 20 -26.37 -9.40 25.38
CA ALA A 20 -25.30 -9.67 24.41
C ALA A 20 -24.12 -8.70 24.57
N MET A 21 -24.39 -7.40 24.79
CA MET A 21 -23.35 -6.41 25.05
C MET A 21 -22.61 -6.67 26.36
N ALA A 22 -23.32 -7.07 27.42
CA ALA A 22 -22.70 -7.43 28.70
C ALA A 22 -21.80 -8.67 28.56
N LEU A 23 -22.20 -9.66 27.76
CA LEU A 23 -21.39 -10.85 27.48
C LEU A 23 -20.13 -10.50 26.67
N VAL A 24 -20.23 -9.61 25.68
CA VAL A 24 -19.05 -9.13 24.92
C VAL A 24 -18.09 -8.35 25.81
N LEU A 25 -18.59 -7.51 26.73
CA LEU A 25 -17.78 -6.78 27.71
C LEU A 25 -17.09 -7.72 28.71
N LEU A 26 -17.79 -8.76 29.17
CA LEU A 26 -17.19 -9.79 30.04
C LEU A 26 -16.14 -10.63 29.30
N LEU A 27 -16.36 -10.94 28.02
CA LEU A 27 -15.37 -11.65 27.20
C LEU A 27 -14.12 -10.79 26.95
N THR A 28 -14.29 -9.49 26.68
CA THR A 28 -13.16 -8.56 26.50
C THR A 28 -12.41 -8.31 27.82
N ALA A 29 -13.10 -8.19 28.94
CA ALA A 29 -12.46 -8.11 30.26
C ALA A 29 -11.69 -9.40 30.62
N ALA A 30 -12.22 -10.58 30.27
CA ALA A 30 -11.53 -11.85 30.48
C ALA A 30 -10.27 -11.98 29.60
N ILE A 31 -10.30 -11.51 28.34
CA ILE A 31 -9.12 -11.48 27.47
C ILE A 31 -8.05 -10.53 28.03
N LEU A 32 -8.44 -9.36 28.53
CA LEU A 32 -7.52 -8.40 29.14
C LEU A 32 -6.92 -8.89 30.47
N LEU A 33 -7.58 -9.80 31.18
CA LEU A 33 -7.07 -10.44 32.40
C LEU A 33 -6.11 -11.61 32.11
N VAL A 34 -6.18 -12.22 30.93
CA VAL A 34 -5.27 -13.31 30.52
C VAL A 34 -3.93 -12.76 30.01
N ASP A 35 -3.89 -11.53 29.48
CA ASP A 35 -2.68 -10.86 28.97
C ASP A 35 -1.99 -9.92 29.98
N TRP A 36 -2.45 -9.84 31.23
CA TRP A 36 -1.82 -9.01 32.26
C TRP A 36 -0.74 -9.81 33.03
N GLN A 37 0.52 -9.66 32.59
CA GLN A 37 1.70 -9.95 33.40
C GLN A 37 2.32 -8.61 33.84
N PRO A 38 2.47 -8.34 35.16
CA PRO A 38 3.16 -7.13 35.60
C PRO A 38 4.66 -7.26 35.29
N ALA A 39 5.24 -6.19 34.75
CA ALA A 39 6.68 -6.09 34.55
C ALA A 39 7.38 -6.04 35.92
N GLU A 40 8.17 -7.07 36.26
CA GLU A 40 9.01 -7.03 37.44
C GLU A 40 10.21 -6.09 37.22
N GLU A 41 10.36 -5.16 38.17
CA GLU A 41 11.48 -4.25 38.31
C GLU A 41 12.80 -5.02 38.45
N MET A 42 13.76 -4.68 37.59
CA MET A 42 15.12 -5.20 37.65
C MET A 42 15.87 -4.52 38.81
N GLN A 43 15.79 -5.08 40.03
CA GLN A 43 16.64 -4.69 41.16
C GLN A 43 17.90 -5.56 41.20
N LEU A 44 19.07 -4.91 41.13
CA LEU A 44 20.36 -5.48 41.53
C LEU A 44 20.36 -5.74 43.04
N ALA A 45 20.70 -6.95 43.47
CA ALA A 45 21.18 -7.20 44.83
C ALA A 45 22.12 -8.41 44.90
N GLU A 46 23.32 -8.16 45.43
CA GLU A 46 24.32 -9.12 45.88
C GLU A 46 23.75 -9.96 47.04
N THR A 47 24.00 -11.28 47.07
CA THR A 47 23.96 -12.04 48.32
C THR A 47 24.97 -13.18 48.35
N THR A 48 25.96 -13.04 49.23
CA THR A 48 26.70 -14.13 49.86
C THR A 48 25.80 -14.85 50.88
N PRO A 49 26.05 -16.14 51.21
CA PRO A 49 25.70 -16.61 52.55
C PRO A 49 26.88 -17.26 53.28
N SER A 50 27.03 -16.84 54.53
CA SER A 50 27.95 -17.38 55.53
C SER A 50 27.29 -18.53 56.30
N ARG A 51 28.03 -19.63 56.52
CA ARG A 51 27.72 -20.67 57.53
C ARG A 51 29.02 -21.18 58.16
N THR A 52 29.11 -21.05 59.49
CA THR A 52 30.15 -21.58 60.39
C THR A 52 29.71 -22.93 61.00
N PRO A 53 30.58 -23.71 61.69
CA PRO A 53 30.93 -25.08 61.27
C PRO A 53 30.67 -26.18 62.33
N VAL A 54 30.85 -27.45 61.94
CA VAL A 54 31.04 -28.61 62.85
C VAL A 54 32.21 -29.47 62.34
N PRO A 55 33.08 -30.03 63.22
CA PRO A 55 34.41 -30.52 62.83
C PRO A 55 34.54 -32.06 62.83
N THR A 56 35.40 -32.60 61.95
CA THR A 56 36.04 -33.93 62.13
C THR A 56 37.36 -34.06 61.37
N GLN A 57 38.44 -34.11 62.16
CA GLN A 57 39.71 -34.86 62.12
C GLN A 57 40.52 -35.18 60.82
N PRO A 58 41.86 -35.34 60.95
CA PRO A 58 42.82 -35.27 59.85
C PRO A 58 43.31 -36.64 59.35
N THR A 59 43.68 -36.71 58.06
CA THR A 59 44.46 -37.82 57.48
C THR A 59 45.66 -37.30 56.69
N ALA A 60 46.76 -38.06 56.81
CA ALA A 60 48.13 -37.75 56.42
C ALA A 60 48.41 -37.85 54.88
N PRO A 61 49.60 -37.44 54.39
CA PRO A 61 49.80 -37.04 53.00
C PRO A 61 50.12 -38.22 52.06
N MET A 62 49.62 -38.14 50.82
CA MET A 62 50.03 -39.01 49.71
C MET A 62 50.92 -38.27 48.70
N ILE A 63 51.94 -38.98 48.25
CA ILE A 63 53.03 -38.59 47.34
C ILE A 63 52.48 -38.40 45.91
N PRO A 64 52.97 -37.44 45.10
CA PRO A 64 52.51 -37.25 43.72
C PRO A 64 53.13 -38.27 42.75
N GLU A 65 52.30 -38.84 41.86
CA GLU A 65 52.72 -39.65 40.72
C GLU A 65 53.29 -38.79 39.57
N PRO A 66 54.12 -39.37 38.67
CA PRO A 66 54.73 -38.63 37.56
C PRO A 66 53.73 -38.29 36.46
N VAL A 67 53.74 -37.05 36.00
CA VAL A 67 52.92 -36.54 34.87
C VAL A 67 53.60 -36.90 33.54
N GLU A 68 52.89 -37.60 32.65
CA GLU A 68 53.33 -37.78 31.25
C GLU A 68 53.21 -36.47 30.45
N PRO A 69 54.11 -36.19 29.49
CA PRO A 69 54.05 -34.98 28.69
C PRO A 69 52.90 -35.00 27.68
N ASP A 70 52.19 -33.88 27.56
CA ASP A 70 51.08 -33.70 26.63
C ASP A 70 51.50 -33.91 25.16
N PRO A 71 50.62 -34.50 24.32
CA PRO A 71 50.87 -34.64 22.89
C PRO A 71 50.89 -33.27 22.19
N PRO A 72 51.67 -33.11 21.11
CA PRO A 72 51.78 -31.84 20.39
C PRO A 72 50.44 -31.44 19.74
N PRO A 73 50.15 -30.13 19.64
CA PRO A 73 48.92 -29.64 19.03
C PRO A 73 48.83 -30.04 17.54
N PRO A 74 47.61 -30.26 17.01
CA PRO A 74 47.42 -30.59 15.61
C PRO A 74 47.91 -29.45 14.70
N PRO A 75 48.33 -29.76 13.46
CA PRO A 75 48.78 -28.75 12.51
C PRO A 75 47.67 -27.72 12.26
N VAL A 76 48.06 -26.44 12.29
CA VAL A 76 47.18 -25.31 11.99
C VAL A 76 46.85 -25.36 10.50
N ASP A 77 45.55 -25.52 10.19
CA ASP A 77 45.06 -25.40 8.81
C ASP A 77 45.55 -24.08 8.19
N PRO A 78 45.95 -24.07 6.90
CA PRO A 78 46.30 -22.82 6.22
C PRO A 78 45.11 -21.83 6.31
N PRO A 79 45.36 -20.51 6.30
CA PRO A 79 44.30 -19.51 6.43
C PRO A 79 43.24 -19.78 5.36
N ARG A 80 42.04 -20.16 5.81
CA ARG A 80 40.87 -20.32 4.93
C ARG A 80 40.72 -19.01 4.19
N THR A 81 40.70 -19.06 2.86
CA THR A 81 40.33 -17.91 2.04
C THR A 81 39.03 -17.34 2.62
N PRO A 82 38.95 -16.02 2.90
CA PRO A 82 37.72 -15.44 3.39
C PRO A 82 36.60 -15.78 2.40
N PRO A 83 35.40 -16.16 2.89
CA PRO A 83 34.30 -16.44 2.01
C PRO A 83 34.11 -15.26 1.05
N PRO A 84 33.77 -15.51 -0.22
CA PRO A 84 33.49 -14.42 -1.15
C PRO A 84 32.46 -13.48 -0.53
N PRO A 85 32.59 -12.16 -0.76
CA PRO A 85 31.62 -11.21 -0.24
C PRO A 85 30.21 -11.63 -0.66
N PRO A 86 29.19 -11.39 0.20
CA PRO A 86 27.82 -11.75 -0.14
C PRO A 86 27.44 -11.11 -1.48
N PRO A 87 26.68 -11.84 -2.32
CA PRO A 87 26.24 -11.31 -3.60
C PRO A 87 25.42 -10.05 -3.36
N ARG A 88 25.70 -8.99 -4.15
CA ARG A 88 25.01 -7.71 -4.06
C ARG A 88 24.12 -7.46 -5.25
N LEU A 89 23.06 -6.67 -5.06
CA LEU A 89 22.27 -6.19 -6.18
C LEU A 89 23.17 -5.43 -7.17
N PRO A 90 22.94 -5.58 -8.49
CA PRO A 90 23.69 -4.82 -9.48
C PRO A 90 23.46 -3.32 -9.25
N PRO A 91 24.51 -2.48 -9.36
CA PRO A 91 24.37 -1.04 -9.22
C PRO A 91 23.25 -0.53 -10.12
N LEU A 92 22.41 0.34 -9.58
CA LEU A 92 21.44 1.06 -10.39
C LEU A 92 22.19 1.95 -11.38
N GLU A 93 21.77 1.91 -12.63
CA GLU A 93 22.30 2.90 -13.58
C GLU A 93 21.90 4.30 -13.08
N PRO A 94 22.78 5.30 -13.23
CA PRO A 94 22.38 6.68 -13.02
C PRO A 94 21.16 6.93 -13.90
N LEU A 95 20.06 7.42 -13.31
CA LEU A 95 18.93 7.86 -14.11
C LEU A 95 19.48 8.80 -15.20
N PRO A 96 19.08 8.62 -16.47
CA PRO A 96 19.41 9.59 -17.50
C PRO A 96 19.13 10.98 -16.93
N GLN A 97 20.10 11.89 -17.00
CA GLN A 97 19.84 13.28 -16.64
C GLN A 97 18.88 13.84 -17.69
N GLU A 98 17.58 13.61 -17.47
CA GLU A 98 16.56 14.35 -18.20
C GLU A 98 16.80 15.82 -17.90
N SER A 99 17.06 16.57 -18.97
CA SER A 99 17.18 18.01 -18.89
C SER A 99 15.88 18.57 -18.29
N ALA A 100 15.96 19.68 -17.54
CA ALA A 100 14.77 20.33 -17.00
C ALA A 100 13.67 20.56 -18.07
N PRO A 101 13.97 20.90 -19.34
CA PRO A 101 13.00 20.95 -20.43
C PRO A 101 12.37 19.60 -20.77
N ALA A 102 13.12 18.49 -20.78
CA ALA A 102 12.57 17.15 -21.03
C ALA A 102 11.62 16.68 -19.91
N ARG A 103 11.92 17.04 -18.65
CA ARG A 103 11.00 16.84 -17.51
C ARG A 103 9.73 17.68 -17.61
N GLU A 104 9.81 18.84 -18.25
CA GLU A 104 8.67 19.73 -18.51
C GLU A 104 7.85 19.25 -19.72
N GLU A 105 8.49 18.71 -20.77
CA GLU A 105 7.86 18.17 -21.99
C GLU A 105 7.20 16.80 -21.76
N ALA A 106 7.76 15.94 -20.91
CA ALA A 106 7.16 14.67 -20.50
C ALA A 106 5.92 14.86 -19.59
N ARG A 107 5.81 16.02 -18.93
CA ARG A 107 4.59 16.44 -18.23
C ARG A 107 3.57 16.86 -19.25
N VAL A 108 2.80 15.91 -19.78
CA VAL A 108 1.53 16.29 -20.40
C VAL A 108 0.67 16.85 -19.26
N PRO A 109 0.40 18.17 -19.19
CA PRO A 109 -0.27 18.74 -18.04
C PRO A 109 -1.65 18.10 -17.94
N PRO A 110 -2.07 17.59 -16.77
CA PRO A 110 -3.41 17.03 -16.62
C PRO A 110 -4.43 18.07 -17.08
N ARG A 111 -5.45 17.64 -17.82
CA ARG A 111 -6.61 18.44 -18.21
C ARG A 111 -7.43 18.70 -16.96
N THR A 112 -6.87 19.47 -16.05
CA THR A 112 -7.41 19.63 -14.71
C THR A 112 -8.48 20.71 -14.73
N PRO A 113 -9.64 20.48 -14.09
CA PRO A 113 -10.65 21.52 -13.97
C PRO A 113 -10.07 22.77 -13.30
N ARG A 114 -10.30 23.94 -13.90
CA ARG A 114 -9.89 25.22 -13.34
C ARG A 114 -10.98 25.71 -12.40
N LEU A 115 -10.60 26.03 -11.16
CA LEU A 115 -11.53 26.62 -10.20
C LEU A 115 -11.78 28.10 -10.51
N PRO A 116 -12.95 28.64 -10.15
CA PRO A 116 -13.15 30.08 -10.08
C PRO A 116 -12.06 30.73 -9.20
N PRO A 117 -11.54 31.93 -9.56
CA PRO A 117 -10.43 32.56 -8.84
C PRO A 117 -10.63 32.66 -7.33
N GLU A 118 -11.83 33.08 -6.88
CA GLU A 118 -12.15 33.21 -5.45
C GLU A 118 -12.07 31.87 -4.71
N LEU A 119 -12.54 30.77 -5.34
CA LEU A 119 -12.45 29.44 -4.76
C LEU A 119 -11.01 28.95 -4.75
N GLN A 120 -10.24 29.23 -5.81
CA GLN A 120 -8.82 28.88 -5.88
C GLN A 120 -8.02 29.55 -4.75
N GLU A 121 -8.31 30.82 -4.44
CA GLU A 121 -7.68 31.51 -3.31
C GLU A 121 -8.04 30.86 -1.96
N LYS A 122 -9.30 30.48 -1.76
CA LYS A 122 -9.73 29.75 -0.55
C LYS A 122 -9.01 28.41 -0.43
N VAL A 123 -8.88 27.67 -1.54
CA VAL A 123 -8.13 26.41 -1.60
C VAL A 123 -6.66 26.63 -1.24
N ASN A 124 -6.02 27.67 -1.79
CA ASN A 124 -4.62 27.97 -1.47
C ASN A 124 -4.44 28.26 0.03
N ARG A 125 -5.31 29.10 0.62
CA ARG A 125 -5.28 29.37 2.08
C ARG A 125 -5.51 28.10 2.91
N ALA A 126 -6.41 27.23 2.46
CA ALA A 126 -6.65 25.95 3.13
C ALA A 126 -5.41 25.05 3.09
N ILE A 127 -4.72 24.98 1.95
CA ILE A 127 -3.45 24.26 1.81
C ILE A 127 -2.41 24.82 2.78
N ASP A 128 -2.22 26.14 2.81
CA ASP A 128 -1.21 26.78 3.68
C ASP A 128 -1.45 26.45 5.15
N ARG A 129 -2.70 26.51 5.61
CA ARG A 129 -3.07 26.17 6.99
C ARG A 129 -2.87 24.68 7.31
N GLY A 130 -3.23 23.80 6.39
CA GLY A 130 -3.03 22.35 6.57
C GLY A 130 -1.55 21.97 6.62
N VAL A 131 -0.70 22.67 5.84
CA VAL A 131 0.76 22.50 5.89
C VAL A 131 1.32 22.90 7.24
N VAL A 132 0.86 24.02 7.82
CA VAL A 132 1.25 24.44 9.18
C VAL A 132 0.91 23.35 10.20
N TYR A 133 -0.33 22.86 10.19
CA TYR A 133 -0.76 21.77 11.06
C TYR A 133 0.12 20.52 10.93
N LEU A 134 0.40 20.07 9.70
CA LEU A 134 1.23 18.87 9.49
C LEU A 134 2.68 19.06 9.95
N LYS A 135 3.26 20.25 9.79
CA LYS A 135 4.61 20.53 10.31
C LYS A 135 4.63 20.50 11.83
N GLU A 136 3.61 21.04 12.48
CA GLU A 136 3.47 20.99 13.94
C GLU A 136 3.30 19.55 14.43
N ALA A 137 2.40 18.78 13.82
CA ALA A 137 2.18 17.36 14.15
C ALA A 137 3.48 16.55 13.98
N ALA A 138 4.18 16.69 12.86
CA ALA A 138 5.44 15.98 12.58
C ALA A 138 6.60 16.39 13.50
N SER A 139 6.55 17.58 14.09
CA SER A 139 7.57 18.02 15.05
C SER A 139 7.43 17.34 16.42
N GLY A 140 6.31 16.67 16.69
CA GLY A 140 6.01 16.01 17.97
C GLY A 140 5.39 16.94 19.01
N THR A 141 4.85 18.09 18.59
CA THR A 141 4.18 19.05 19.50
C THR A 141 2.81 18.58 19.96
N HIS A 142 2.22 17.61 19.27
CA HIS A 142 0.95 16.98 19.61
C HIS A 142 1.13 15.46 19.60
N GLU A 143 0.49 14.77 20.55
CA GLU A 143 0.42 13.30 20.49
C GLU A 143 -0.46 12.89 19.30
N ASP A 144 0.15 12.20 18.34
CA ASP A 144 -0.54 11.58 17.21
C ASP A 144 -0.31 10.06 17.29
N GLU A 145 -1.40 9.29 17.31
CA GLU A 145 -1.34 7.84 17.52
C GLU A 145 -0.62 7.09 16.38
N TYR A 146 -0.51 7.69 15.19
CA TYR A 146 0.08 7.02 14.02
C TYR A 146 1.51 7.46 13.72
N LEU A 147 1.85 8.72 14.02
CA LEU A 147 3.20 9.26 13.78
C LEU A 147 4.25 8.61 14.67
N HIS A 148 5.48 8.54 14.16
CA HIS A 148 6.70 8.11 14.86
C HIS A 148 6.71 6.65 15.37
N LYS A 149 5.74 5.81 15.00
CA LYS A 149 5.66 4.39 15.42
C LYS A 149 6.24 3.42 14.38
N ARG A 150 5.71 3.44 13.16
CA ARG A 150 6.02 2.44 12.10
C ARG A 150 6.58 3.05 10.80
N GLY A 151 6.68 4.38 10.71
CA GLY A 151 7.24 5.09 9.57
C GLY A 151 6.26 5.34 8.41
N GLY A 152 5.18 4.56 8.23
CA GLY A 152 4.23 4.80 7.14
C GLY A 152 3.48 6.14 7.26
N ALA A 153 3.00 6.47 8.45
CA ALA A 153 2.35 7.77 8.69
C ALA A 153 3.34 8.94 8.53
N ASP A 154 4.58 8.78 9.02
CA ASP A 154 5.65 9.76 8.83
C ASP A 154 5.94 9.97 7.32
N ALA A 155 5.99 8.88 6.56
CA ALA A 155 6.17 8.92 5.10
C ALA A 155 4.99 9.59 4.39
N LEU A 156 3.75 9.33 4.81
CA LEU A 156 2.57 10.00 4.25
C LEU A 156 2.60 11.51 4.49
N VAL A 157 2.99 11.95 5.70
CA VAL A 157 3.18 13.38 5.99
C VAL A 157 4.30 13.96 5.13
N GLY A 158 5.45 13.29 5.05
CA GLY A 158 6.58 13.74 4.22
C GLY A 158 6.20 13.89 2.75
N LEU A 159 5.54 12.88 2.18
CA LEU A 159 5.02 12.90 0.80
C LEU A 159 4.05 14.07 0.58
N THR A 160 3.16 14.31 1.54
CA THR A 160 2.17 15.39 1.47
C THR A 160 2.83 16.76 1.52
N LEU A 161 3.77 16.98 2.43
CA LEU A 161 4.50 18.24 2.55
C LEU A 161 5.31 18.56 1.29
N LEU A 162 6.02 17.57 0.72
CA LEU A 162 6.71 17.72 -0.57
C LEU A 162 5.75 18.05 -1.72
N THR A 163 4.57 17.43 -1.72
CA THR A 163 3.51 17.70 -2.70
C THR A 163 2.97 19.11 -2.56
N CYS A 164 2.86 19.63 -1.34
CA CYS A 164 2.44 20.99 -1.06
C CYS A 164 3.51 22.03 -1.39
N GLY A 165 4.74 21.62 -1.69
CA GLY A 165 5.83 22.51 -2.11
C GLY A 165 6.83 22.83 -1.00
N ILE A 166 6.78 22.12 0.13
CA ILE A 166 7.83 22.24 1.15
C ILE A 166 9.16 21.72 0.58
N PRO A 167 10.26 22.49 0.68
CA PRO A 167 11.56 22.09 0.17
C PRO A 167 12.11 20.80 0.79
N ALA A 168 12.91 20.06 0.02
CA ALA A 168 13.56 18.82 0.45
C ALA A 168 14.55 19.03 1.61
N ASP A 169 15.11 20.23 1.75
CA ASP A 169 16.05 20.60 2.80
C ASP A 169 15.39 21.15 4.07
N ASP A 170 14.05 21.28 4.10
CA ASP A 170 13.31 21.66 5.31
C ASP A 170 13.63 20.70 6.47
N PRO A 171 13.90 21.21 7.69
CA PRO A 171 14.25 20.37 8.85
C PRO A 171 13.23 19.27 9.16
N VAL A 172 11.93 19.53 8.95
CA VAL A 172 10.88 18.53 9.17
C VAL A 172 11.00 17.41 8.14
N ILE A 173 11.23 17.73 6.87
CA ILE A 173 11.41 16.74 5.81
C ILE A 173 12.64 15.87 6.08
N ARG A 174 13.78 16.47 6.46
CA ARG A 174 15.00 15.71 6.80
C ARG A 174 14.80 14.75 7.98
N ARG A 175 14.06 15.19 9.00
CA ARG A 175 13.71 14.33 10.16
C ARG A 175 12.83 13.15 9.72
N LEU A 176 11.77 13.41 8.95
CA LEU A 176 10.89 12.38 8.43
C LEU A 176 11.65 11.40 7.53
N GLN A 177 12.53 11.89 6.64
CA GLN A 177 13.41 11.06 5.82
C GLN A 177 14.27 10.13 6.67
N ALA A 178 14.92 10.64 7.73
CA ALA A 178 15.73 9.82 8.62
C ALA A 178 14.91 8.74 9.36
N GLN A 179 13.71 9.08 9.83
CA GLN A 179 12.80 8.13 10.48
C GLN A 179 12.34 7.03 9.51
N VAL A 180 11.93 7.41 8.29
CA VAL A 180 11.48 6.47 7.26
C VAL A 180 12.62 5.56 6.80
N ARG A 181 13.84 6.10 6.60
CA ARG A 181 15.05 5.30 6.34
C ARG A 181 15.27 4.25 7.42
N SER A 182 15.21 4.68 8.69
CA SER A 182 15.38 3.76 9.82
C SER A 182 14.30 2.68 9.86
N SER A 183 13.05 3.00 9.52
CA SER A 183 11.95 2.02 9.49
C SER A 183 12.16 0.98 8.39
N LEU A 184 12.50 1.42 7.17
CA LEU A 184 12.77 0.50 6.04
C LEU A 184 13.94 -0.44 6.31
N LEU A 185 15.00 0.04 6.97
CA LEU A 185 16.17 -0.77 7.34
C LEU A 185 15.87 -1.78 8.45
N ARG A 186 14.98 -1.46 9.40
CA ARG A 186 14.61 -2.33 10.54
C ARG A 186 13.51 -3.36 10.21
N ALA A 187 13.37 -3.71 8.94
CA ALA A 187 12.40 -4.68 8.44
C ALA A 187 10.92 -4.24 8.54
N ALA A 188 10.59 -3.01 8.12
CA ALA A 188 9.19 -2.67 7.83
C ALA A 188 8.58 -3.71 6.88
N THR A 189 7.56 -4.44 7.35
CA THR A 189 6.81 -5.44 6.57
C THR A 189 5.44 -4.95 6.15
N GLY A 190 4.91 -3.90 6.78
CA GLY A 190 3.58 -3.38 6.48
C GLY A 190 3.48 -2.90 5.04
N THR A 191 2.48 -3.37 4.29
CA THR A 191 2.29 -2.97 2.88
C THR A 191 2.07 -1.46 2.75
N TYR A 192 1.28 -0.84 3.65
CA TYR A 192 1.13 0.61 3.70
C TYR A 192 2.45 1.32 4.01
N ASP A 193 3.19 0.84 5.00
CA ASP A 193 4.47 1.45 5.43
C ASP A 193 5.49 1.42 4.29
N LEU A 194 5.66 0.28 3.63
CA LEU A 194 6.55 0.11 2.48
C LEU A 194 6.15 1.00 1.31
N SER A 195 4.85 0.99 0.96
CA SER A 195 4.35 1.75 -0.19
C SER A 195 4.55 3.25 0.01
N LEU A 196 4.18 3.77 1.18
CA LEU A 196 4.32 5.19 1.51
C LEU A 196 5.78 5.61 1.63
N ALA A 197 6.63 4.78 2.22
CA ALA A 197 8.06 5.05 2.31
C ALA A 197 8.71 5.15 0.93
N VAL A 198 8.41 4.20 0.03
CA VAL A 198 8.88 4.23 -1.36
C VAL A 198 8.43 5.50 -2.06
N LEU A 199 7.14 5.83 -2.00
CA LEU A 199 6.58 7.03 -2.66
C LEU A 199 7.19 8.33 -2.12
N PHE A 200 7.40 8.43 -0.80
CA PHE A 200 8.01 9.59 -0.17
C PHE A 200 9.47 9.77 -0.59
N LEU A 201 10.29 8.72 -0.47
CA LEU A 201 11.72 8.79 -0.79
C LEU A 201 11.96 9.01 -2.29
N ASP A 202 11.17 8.36 -3.15
CA ASP A 202 11.20 8.59 -4.60
C ASP A 202 10.86 10.05 -4.94
N ARG A 203 9.82 10.61 -4.31
CA ARG A 203 9.42 12.01 -4.53
C ARG A 203 10.42 13.02 -3.98
N LEU A 204 11.17 12.66 -2.95
CA LEU A 204 12.25 13.46 -2.36
C LEU A 204 13.47 13.49 -3.30
N GLY A 205 13.77 12.37 -3.94
CA GLY A 205 14.76 12.29 -5.02
C GLY A 205 16.23 12.36 -4.56
N ASP A 206 16.52 12.00 -3.31
CA ASP A 206 17.90 11.88 -2.81
C ASP A 206 18.56 10.64 -3.47
N PRO A 207 19.66 10.81 -4.23
CA PRO A 207 20.35 9.71 -4.89
C PRO A 207 20.82 8.61 -3.93
N ASN A 208 21.05 8.92 -2.66
CA ASN A 208 21.47 7.94 -1.66
C ASN A 208 20.33 6.99 -1.22
N ASP A 209 19.08 7.31 -1.55
CA ASP A 209 17.92 6.47 -1.24
C ASP A 209 17.64 5.42 -2.30
N ARG A 210 18.32 5.46 -3.45
CA ARG A 210 17.98 4.62 -4.61
C ARG A 210 17.99 3.11 -4.29
N ASP A 211 19.03 2.62 -3.62
CA ASP A 211 19.12 1.19 -3.26
C ASP A 211 18.09 0.80 -2.20
N LEU A 212 17.81 1.70 -1.25
CA LEU A 212 16.81 1.48 -0.22
C LEU A 212 15.40 1.43 -0.80
N ILE A 213 15.09 2.33 -1.75
CA ILE A 213 13.83 2.33 -2.49
C ILE A 213 13.70 1.04 -3.30
N ARG A 214 14.76 0.62 -4.01
CA ARG A 214 14.76 -0.64 -4.76
C ARG A 214 14.48 -1.86 -3.88
N SER A 215 15.10 -1.91 -2.70
CA SER A 215 14.83 -2.95 -1.70
C SER A 215 13.37 -2.93 -1.22
N GLY A 216 12.81 -1.75 -0.94
CA GLY A 216 11.40 -1.59 -0.56
C GLY A 216 10.44 -2.07 -1.66
N LEU A 217 10.75 -1.75 -2.92
CA LEU A 217 9.99 -2.19 -4.09
C LEU A 217 10.06 -3.71 -4.31
N LEU A 218 11.23 -4.32 -4.17
CA LEU A 218 11.38 -5.78 -4.28
C LEU A 218 10.61 -6.51 -3.18
N ARG A 219 10.60 -5.97 -1.96
CA ARG A 219 9.75 -6.47 -0.86
C ARG A 219 8.26 -6.40 -1.20
N LEU A 220 7.80 -5.28 -1.76
CA LEU A 220 6.42 -5.16 -2.25
C LEU A 220 6.12 -6.21 -3.33
N ILE A 221 6.98 -6.38 -4.32
CA ILE A 221 6.78 -7.36 -5.41
C ILE A 221 6.75 -8.80 -4.87
N ALA A 222 7.64 -9.14 -3.94
CA ALA A 222 7.62 -10.44 -3.27
C ALA A 222 6.36 -10.67 -2.43
N GLY A 223 5.79 -9.60 -1.86
CA GLY A 223 4.56 -9.62 -1.08
C GLY A 223 3.29 -9.70 -1.90
N GLN A 224 3.35 -9.49 -3.22
CA GLN A 224 2.19 -9.70 -4.08
C GLN A 224 1.83 -11.19 -4.05
N ASN A 225 0.57 -11.51 -3.83
CA ASN A 225 0.14 -12.89 -3.66
C ASN A 225 -0.37 -13.50 -4.98
N LEU A 226 -0.75 -14.79 -4.96
CA LEU A 226 -1.26 -15.52 -6.13
C LEU A 226 -2.67 -15.07 -6.59
N ALA A 227 -3.35 -14.20 -5.82
CA ALA A 227 -4.58 -13.53 -6.22
C ALA A 227 -4.30 -12.21 -6.96
N GLY A 228 -3.02 -11.84 -7.14
CA GLY A 228 -2.59 -10.60 -7.79
C GLY A 228 -2.72 -9.35 -6.92
N GLY A 229 -3.08 -9.50 -5.64
CA GLY A 229 -3.25 -8.40 -4.68
C GLY A 229 -2.21 -8.44 -3.56
N TRP A 230 -2.43 -7.59 -2.56
CA TRP A 230 -1.61 -7.50 -1.35
C TRP A 230 -2.44 -7.59 -0.08
N GLY A 231 -1.94 -8.35 0.89
CA GLY A 231 -2.39 -8.28 2.26
C GLY A 231 -1.62 -7.22 3.05
N TYR A 232 -1.71 -7.30 4.38
CA TYR A 232 -1.09 -6.32 5.29
C TYR A 232 0.42 -6.44 5.43
N ASN A 233 1.01 -7.57 5.05
CA ASN A 233 2.43 -7.84 5.24
C ASN A 233 3.09 -8.28 3.93
N CYS A 234 4.29 -7.77 3.71
CA CYS A 234 5.24 -8.23 2.71
C CYS A 234 6.38 -8.99 3.42
N PRO A 235 7.03 -9.95 2.76
CA PRO A 235 8.17 -10.64 3.33
C PRO A 235 9.34 -9.67 3.50
N PHE A 236 10.13 -9.90 4.55
CA PHE A 236 11.47 -9.35 4.59
C PHE A 236 12.36 -10.10 3.59
N LEU A 237 13.17 -9.37 2.83
CA LEU A 237 14.12 -9.95 1.87
C LEU A 237 15.53 -9.63 2.33
N GLN A 238 16.38 -10.66 2.38
CA GLN A 238 17.82 -10.50 2.43
C GLN A 238 18.34 -10.21 1.03
N GLU A 239 19.55 -9.68 0.93
CA GLU A 239 20.19 -9.31 -0.35
C GLU A 239 20.21 -10.46 -1.37
N ALA A 240 20.41 -11.70 -0.91
CA ALA A 240 20.35 -12.88 -1.76
C ALA A 240 18.93 -13.25 -2.22
N ASP A 241 17.89 -12.97 -1.41
CA ASP A 241 16.49 -13.13 -1.82
C ASP A 241 16.10 -12.05 -2.85
N GLU A 242 16.58 -10.82 -2.67
CA GLU A 242 16.40 -9.70 -3.60
C GLU A 242 17.03 -9.99 -4.96
N LEU A 243 18.25 -10.54 -4.98
CA LEU A 243 18.94 -10.90 -6.22
C LEU A 243 18.22 -12.03 -6.96
N GLU A 244 17.86 -13.11 -6.27
CA GLU A 244 17.13 -14.24 -6.88
C GLU A 244 15.78 -13.78 -7.45
N LEU A 245 15.06 -12.90 -6.73
CA LEU A 245 13.82 -12.30 -7.21
C LEU A 245 14.06 -11.47 -8.47
N LEU A 246 15.05 -10.57 -8.47
CA LEU A 246 15.32 -9.70 -9.60
C LEU A 246 15.73 -10.48 -10.85
N GLU A 247 16.58 -11.49 -10.70
CA GLU A 247 16.96 -12.40 -11.79
C GLU A 247 15.76 -13.18 -12.32
N ALA A 248 14.93 -13.73 -11.42
CA ALA A 248 13.73 -14.44 -11.81
C ALA A 248 12.76 -13.53 -12.58
N LEU A 249 12.51 -12.31 -12.11
CA LEU A 249 11.65 -11.33 -12.79
C LEU A 249 12.17 -10.99 -14.20
N ARG A 250 13.50 -10.84 -14.37
CA ARG A 250 14.13 -10.57 -15.67
C ARG A 250 14.07 -11.77 -16.63
N SER A 251 13.96 -12.98 -16.10
CA SER A 251 13.84 -14.20 -16.90
C SER A 251 12.40 -14.47 -17.40
N LEU A 252 11.40 -13.79 -16.82
CA LEU A 252 10.02 -13.96 -17.21
C LEU A 252 9.75 -13.33 -18.58
N PRO A 253 8.88 -13.94 -19.41
CA PRO A 253 8.44 -13.34 -20.66
C PRO A 253 7.93 -11.91 -20.48
N ALA A 254 8.11 -11.10 -21.53
CA ALA A 254 7.54 -9.77 -21.57
C ALA A 254 6.01 -9.87 -21.51
N ALA A 255 5.36 -8.89 -20.90
CA ALA A 255 3.94 -9.03 -20.63
C ALA A 255 3.03 -8.98 -21.87
N GLU A 256 3.52 -8.44 -22.98
CA GLU A 256 2.85 -8.45 -24.28
C GLU A 256 2.56 -9.88 -24.77
N ASP A 257 3.44 -10.82 -24.41
CA ASP A 257 3.27 -12.24 -24.71
C ASP A 257 2.05 -12.81 -23.96
N TYR A 258 1.75 -12.35 -22.74
CA TYR A 258 0.58 -12.82 -21.96
C TYR A 258 -0.76 -12.37 -22.54
N VAL A 259 -0.85 -11.12 -22.99
CA VAL A 259 -2.08 -10.59 -23.61
C VAL A 259 -2.36 -11.30 -24.94
N ALA A 260 -1.32 -11.53 -25.74
CA ALA A 260 -1.43 -12.27 -26.99
C ALA A 260 -1.86 -13.73 -26.78
N LEU A 261 -1.33 -14.41 -25.75
CA LEU A 261 -1.75 -15.77 -25.37
C LEU A 261 -3.23 -15.83 -24.99
N LYS A 262 -3.70 -14.89 -24.15
CA LYS A 262 -5.11 -14.84 -23.72
C LYS A 262 -6.07 -14.59 -24.89
N GLN A 263 -5.74 -13.63 -25.77
CA GLN A 263 -6.54 -13.36 -26.97
C GLN A 263 -6.62 -14.58 -27.90
N LYS A 264 -5.53 -15.34 -28.06
CA LYS A 264 -5.52 -16.58 -28.85
C LYS A 264 -6.40 -17.66 -28.21
N GLU A 265 -6.35 -17.85 -26.89
CA GLU A 265 -7.23 -18.80 -26.18
C GLU A 265 -8.71 -18.41 -26.31
N ASP A 266 -9.06 -17.14 -26.08
CA ASP A 266 -10.43 -16.62 -26.20
C ASP A 266 -10.96 -16.72 -27.64
N SER A 267 -10.08 -16.67 -28.65
CA SER A 267 -10.43 -16.83 -30.07
C SER A 267 -10.74 -18.28 -30.51
N GLY A 268 -10.65 -19.26 -29.60
CA GLY A 268 -11.12 -20.63 -29.84
C GLY A 268 -10.24 -21.49 -30.75
N ARG A 269 -8.96 -21.15 -30.97
CA ARG A 269 -8.04 -22.04 -31.71
C ARG A 269 -7.78 -23.33 -30.94
N THR A 270 -7.96 -24.45 -31.64
CA THR A 270 -8.04 -25.82 -31.12
C THR A 270 -6.79 -26.31 -30.38
N ARG A 271 -7.04 -27.04 -29.29
CA ARG A 271 -6.21 -27.81 -28.32
C ARG A 271 -5.06 -28.70 -28.86
N SER A 272 -4.70 -28.60 -30.14
CA SER A 272 -3.75 -29.47 -30.85
C SER A 272 -2.30 -29.00 -30.82
N GLU A 273 -2.02 -27.77 -30.38
CA GLU A 273 -0.65 -27.30 -30.17
C GLU A 273 -0.33 -27.35 -28.66
N ARG A 274 0.31 -28.44 -28.22
CA ARG A 274 0.90 -28.60 -26.88
C ARG A 274 2.30 -29.20 -27.12
N PRO A 275 3.41 -28.83 -26.42
CA PRO A 275 3.54 -28.14 -25.12
C PRO A 275 4.57 -26.97 -25.09
N ALA A 276 5.02 -26.44 -26.23
CA ALA A 276 6.18 -25.53 -26.27
C ALA A 276 5.88 -24.07 -25.86
N GLU A 277 4.60 -23.66 -25.83
CA GLU A 277 4.18 -22.28 -25.54
C GLU A 277 3.32 -22.16 -24.26
N ARG A 278 3.47 -23.08 -23.29
CA ARG A 278 2.74 -22.95 -22.02
C ARG A 278 3.36 -21.84 -21.17
N GLY A 279 2.51 -20.92 -20.71
CA GLY A 279 2.82 -19.83 -19.77
C GLY A 279 3.94 -20.20 -18.80
N ARG A 280 5.12 -19.62 -19.04
CA ARG A 280 6.28 -19.79 -18.17
C ARG A 280 5.98 -19.06 -16.87
N VAL A 281 5.65 -19.83 -15.83
CA VAL A 281 6.07 -19.49 -14.46
C VAL A 281 7.61 -19.41 -14.45
N ALA A 282 8.20 -18.75 -13.46
CA ALA A 282 9.66 -18.65 -13.38
C ALA A 282 10.29 -20.05 -13.59
N GLU A 283 11.37 -20.14 -14.37
CA GLU A 283 12.14 -21.40 -14.53
C GLU A 283 12.78 -21.86 -13.20
N LEU A 284 12.64 -21.03 -12.17
CA LEU A 284 12.94 -21.33 -10.80
C LEU A 284 12.01 -22.44 -10.27
N ASP A 285 12.59 -23.53 -9.77
CA ASP A 285 11.83 -24.56 -9.05
C ASP A 285 11.30 -23.97 -7.74
N ARG A 286 9.98 -23.91 -7.58
CA ARG A 286 9.31 -23.32 -6.40
C ARG A 286 9.73 -23.96 -5.08
N ASP A 287 10.03 -25.26 -5.08
CA ASP A 287 10.43 -25.97 -3.87
C ASP A 287 11.90 -25.65 -3.51
N ARG A 288 12.71 -25.31 -4.51
CA ARG A 288 14.11 -24.88 -4.34
C ARG A 288 14.26 -23.37 -4.14
N ALA A 289 13.26 -22.58 -4.53
CA ALA A 289 13.24 -21.15 -4.36
C ALA A 289 13.36 -20.76 -2.88
N ARG A 290 14.01 -19.62 -2.63
CA ARG A 290 14.14 -19.04 -1.30
C ARG A 290 12.78 -18.88 -0.63
N PRO A 291 12.64 -19.16 0.69
CA PRO A 291 11.35 -19.19 1.37
C PRO A 291 10.50 -17.92 1.17
N ALA A 292 11.13 -16.74 1.19
CA ALA A 292 10.47 -15.46 1.00
C ALA A 292 9.83 -15.29 -0.40
N LEU A 293 10.29 -16.05 -1.40
CA LEU A 293 9.83 -15.95 -2.78
C LEU A 293 8.72 -16.96 -3.11
N ARG A 294 8.53 -18.01 -2.30
CA ARG A 294 7.62 -19.13 -2.60
C ARG A 294 6.15 -18.72 -2.72
N SER A 295 5.74 -17.62 -2.10
CA SER A 295 4.39 -17.06 -2.19
C SER A 295 4.25 -15.92 -3.21
N SER A 296 5.35 -15.49 -3.83
CA SER A 296 5.38 -14.34 -4.75
C SER A 296 4.54 -14.62 -6.00
N GLY A 297 3.40 -13.95 -6.08
CA GLY A 297 2.46 -13.95 -7.20
C GLY A 297 3.16 -13.85 -8.55
N PRO A 298 4.00 -12.81 -8.78
CA PRO A 298 4.71 -12.61 -10.03
C PRO A 298 5.47 -13.83 -10.53
N LEU A 299 6.10 -14.61 -9.65
CA LEU A 299 6.90 -15.76 -10.05
C LEU A 299 6.04 -16.98 -10.43
N TRP A 300 4.89 -17.16 -9.78
CA TRP A 300 4.16 -18.43 -9.81
C TRP A 300 2.76 -18.37 -10.43
N ALA A 301 2.10 -17.20 -10.38
CA ALA A 301 0.76 -17.02 -10.92
C ALA A 301 0.83 -16.66 -12.41
N ASP A 302 -0.06 -17.23 -13.22
CA ASP A 302 -0.22 -16.91 -14.64
C ASP A 302 -1.42 -15.95 -14.82
N PRO A 303 -1.21 -14.66 -15.17
CA PRO A 303 -2.26 -13.68 -15.42
C PRO A 303 -3.23 -14.07 -16.54
N SER A 304 -2.83 -14.96 -17.45
CA SER A 304 -3.72 -15.46 -18.50
C SER A 304 -4.73 -16.49 -17.97
N ARG A 305 -4.45 -17.10 -16.80
CA ARG A 305 -5.26 -18.14 -16.19
C ARG A 305 -6.04 -17.63 -14.99
N ARG A 306 -6.88 -18.52 -14.44
CA ARG A 306 -7.60 -18.27 -13.20
C ARG A 306 -6.62 -18.10 -12.04
N LEU A 307 -6.68 -16.93 -11.40
CA LEU A 307 -5.91 -16.61 -10.19
C LEU A 307 -6.44 -17.37 -8.97
N ASN A 308 -5.58 -17.58 -7.97
CA ASN A 308 -6.00 -18.13 -6.69
C ASN A 308 -6.62 -17.02 -5.82
N LEU A 309 -7.92 -16.77 -6.03
CA LEU A 309 -8.62 -15.70 -5.35
C LEU A 309 -8.95 -16.01 -3.88
N ASP A 310 -8.80 -17.25 -3.40
CA ASP A 310 -9.17 -17.61 -2.01
C ASP A 310 -8.16 -17.15 -0.95
N ILE A 311 -7.14 -16.38 -1.35
CA ILE A 311 -6.16 -15.76 -0.46
C ILE A 311 -6.80 -14.55 0.24
N ASP A 312 -6.55 -14.44 1.54
CA ASP A 312 -6.98 -13.28 2.34
C ASP A 312 -6.10 -12.07 2.06
N ASP A 313 -6.64 -11.11 1.32
CA ASP A 313 -6.04 -9.83 0.95
C ASP A 313 -7.12 -8.78 0.74
N ASP A 314 -6.74 -7.51 0.53
CA ASP A 314 -7.74 -6.45 0.32
C ASP A 314 -7.32 -5.43 -0.74
N ASN A 315 -8.33 -4.73 -1.26
CA ASN A 315 -8.15 -3.77 -2.33
C ASN A 315 -7.57 -2.43 -1.85
N SER A 316 -7.58 -2.16 -0.53
CA SER A 316 -6.96 -0.97 0.04
C SER A 316 -5.43 -1.10 0.06
N ASN A 317 -4.89 -2.19 0.60
CA ASN A 317 -3.47 -2.54 0.52
C ASN A 317 -3.01 -2.61 -0.93
N THR A 318 -3.80 -3.25 -1.79
CA THR A 318 -3.51 -3.34 -3.24
C THR A 318 -3.40 -1.95 -3.89
N GLN A 319 -4.28 -0.99 -3.54
CA GLN A 319 -4.21 0.37 -4.08
C GLN A 319 -2.87 1.05 -3.77
N PHE A 320 -2.40 0.98 -2.52
CA PHE A 320 -1.12 1.60 -2.13
C PHE A 320 0.07 0.89 -2.78
N ALA A 321 0.08 -0.45 -2.76
CA ALA A 321 1.15 -1.24 -3.35
C ALA A 321 1.28 -0.98 -4.85
N VAL A 322 0.17 -0.88 -5.59
CA VAL A 322 0.18 -0.58 -7.03
C VAL A 322 0.86 0.75 -7.33
N LEU A 323 0.53 1.81 -6.59
CA LEU A 323 1.15 3.13 -6.78
C LEU A 323 2.67 3.09 -6.53
N ALA A 324 3.10 2.38 -5.49
CA ALA A 324 4.51 2.25 -5.18
C ALA A 324 5.24 1.36 -6.20
N VAL A 325 4.71 0.19 -6.53
CA VAL A 325 5.33 -0.73 -7.51
C VAL A 325 5.41 -0.08 -8.90
N TRP A 326 4.43 0.74 -9.29
CA TRP A 326 4.52 1.51 -10.53
C TRP A 326 5.80 2.37 -10.61
N ALA A 327 6.20 3.00 -9.50
CA ALA A 327 7.45 3.77 -9.42
C ALA A 327 8.71 2.91 -9.68
N GLY A 328 8.61 1.58 -9.52
CA GLY A 328 9.72 0.64 -9.69
C GLY A 328 10.34 0.61 -11.07
N GLN A 329 9.64 1.09 -12.09
CA GLN A 329 10.20 1.28 -13.44
C GLN A 329 11.42 2.20 -13.44
N ARG A 330 11.53 3.14 -12.48
CA ARG A 330 12.68 4.05 -12.30
C ARG A 330 13.89 3.42 -11.60
N TYR A 331 13.77 2.17 -11.17
CA TYR A 331 14.75 1.47 -10.33
C TYR A 331 15.17 0.13 -10.94
N ASP A 332 15.12 0.00 -12.28
CA ASP A 332 15.54 -1.19 -13.04
C ASP A 332 14.92 -2.50 -12.54
N ILE A 333 13.64 -2.43 -12.13
CA ILE A 333 12.85 -3.57 -11.72
C ILE A 333 11.79 -3.85 -12.80
N PRO A 334 11.73 -5.06 -13.36
CA PRO A 334 10.62 -5.46 -14.23
C PRO A 334 9.32 -5.57 -13.43
N ILE A 335 8.38 -4.66 -13.66
CA ILE A 335 7.09 -4.63 -12.94
C ILE A 335 5.93 -5.22 -13.74
N ASP A 336 6.16 -5.54 -15.01
CA ASP A 336 5.12 -5.91 -15.97
C ASP A 336 4.29 -7.10 -15.48
N ARG A 337 4.97 -8.11 -14.93
CA ARG A 337 4.30 -9.28 -14.37
C ARG A 337 3.37 -8.92 -13.20
N SER A 338 3.82 -8.02 -12.32
CA SER A 338 3.01 -7.53 -11.21
C SER A 338 1.79 -6.76 -11.70
N MET A 339 1.96 -5.88 -12.69
CA MET A 339 0.84 -5.08 -13.24
C MET A 339 -0.16 -5.97 -14.00
N ALA A 340 0.29 -7.00 -14.70
CA ALA A 340 -0.57 -7.96 -15.37
C ALA A 340 -1.44 -8.76 -14.38
N LEU A 341 -0.86 -9.18 -13.25
CA LEU A 341 -1.60 -9.84 -12.18
C LEU A 341 -2.64 -8.92 -11.53
N VAL A 342 -2.30 -7.65 -11.33
CA VAL A 342 -3.23 -6.62 -10.82
C VAL A 342 -4.42 -6.46 -11.76
N GLU A 343 -4.17 -6.29 -13.06
CA GLU A 343 -5.27 -6.18 -14.03
C GLU A 343 -6.13 -7.46 -14.03
N ALA A 344 -5.50 -8.64 -14.10
CA ALA A 344 -6.21 -9.91 -14.11
C ALA A 344 -7.10 -10.08 -12.86
N ARG A 345 -6.61 -9.68 -11.68
CA ARG A 345 -7.39 -9.68 -10.43
C ARG A 345 -8.61 -8.80 -10.53
N PHE A 346 -8.45 -7.53 -10.91
CA PHE A 346 -9.57 -6.59 -10.93
C PHE A 346 -10.59 -6.93 -12.01
N ARG A 347 -10.16 -7.50 -13.14
CA ARG A 347 -11.07 -8.09 -14.13
C ARG A 347 -11.90 -9.24 -13.54
N ALA A 348 -11.27 -10.11 -12.76
CA ALA A 348 -11.92 -11.30 -12.21
C ALA A 348 -12.85 -11.01 -11.02
N THR A 349 -12.72 -9.84 -10.38
CA THR A 349 -13.41 -9.51 -9.12
C THR A 349 -14.37 -8.32 -9.25
N GLN A 350 -14.57 -7.78 -10.47
CA GLN A 350 -15.53 -6.71 -10.70
C GLN A 350 -16.96 -7.24 -10.53
N PHE A 351 -17.77 -6.56 -9.74
CA PHE A 351 -19.19 -6.88 -9.60
C PHE A 351 -19.98 -6.48 -10.85
N SER A 352 -21.17 -7.06 -11.03
CA SER A 352 -22.03 -6.79 -12.19
C SER A 352 -22.49 -5.33 -12.30
N ASN A 353 -22.46 -4.57 -11.19
CA ASN A 353 -22.74 -3.13 -11.17
C ASN A 353 -21.51 -2.26 -11.49
N GLY A 354 -20.37 -2.87 -11.85
CA GLY A 354 -19.13 -2.18 -12.17
C GLY A 354 -18.22 -1.87 -10.98
N SER A 355 -18.66 -2.08 -9.74
CA SER A 355 -17.90 -1.76 -8.53
C SER A 355 -16.97 -2.88 -8.08
N TRP A 356 -16.12 -2.57 -7.10
CA TRP A 356 -15.33 -3.53 -6.33
C TRP A 356 -15.56 -3.36 -4.84
N GLY A 357 -15.46 -4.47 -4.10
CA GLY A 357 -15.54 -4.51 -2.65
C GLY A 357 -14.18 -4.44 -1.95
N TYR A 358 -14.18 -4.32 -0.62
CA TYR A 358 -12.94 -4.34 0.19
C TYR A 358 -12.15 -5.64 0.01
N HIS A 359 -12.87 -6.76 0.04
CA HIS A 359 -12.39 -8.07 -0.42
C HIS A 359 -13.18 -8.49 -1.68
N LYS A 360 -12.65 -9.46 -2.44
CA LYS A 360 -13.20 -9.94 -3.72
C LYS A 360 -14.73 -10.16 -3.75
N ASP A 361 -15.32 -10.66 -2.67
CA ASP A 361 -16.74 -11.06 -2.60
C ASP A 361 -17.52 -10.28 -1.54
N LYS A 362 -16.94 -9.21 -0.97
CA LYS A 362 -17.55 -8.46 0.14
C LYS A 362 -17.97 -7.07 -0.35
N PRO A 363 -19.28 -6.78 -0.49
CA PRO A 363 -19.77 -5.51 -1.02
C PRO A 363 -19.72 -4.39 0.04
N TRP A 364 -18.54 -4.15 0.59
CA TRP A 364 -18.26 -3.12 1.57
C TRP A 364 -17.27 -2.13 0.99
N GLN A 365 -17.41 -0.86 1.38
CA GLN A 365 -16.49 0.21 0.99
C GLN A 365 -16.42 0.44 -0.52
N LEU A 366 -17.55 0.26 -1.21
CA LEU A 366 -17.63 0.20 -2.67
C LEU A 366 -17.11 1.47 -3.34
N ASP A 367 -17.28 2.65 -2.74
CA ASP A 367 -16.87 3.92 -3.35
C ASP A 367 -15.33 3.97 -3.48
N SER A 368 -14.58 3.76 -2.40
CA SER A 368 -13.10 3.77 -2.45
C SER A 368 -12.52 2.54 -3.15
N MET A 369 -13.15 1.38 -3.00
CA MET A 369 -12.63 0.15 -3.60
C MET A 369 -12.87 0.11 -5.11
N THR A 370 -13.91 0.79 -5.60
CA THR A 370 -14.05 1.04 -7.04
C THR A 370 -12.93 1.92 -7.58
N CYS A 371 -12.46 2.91 -6.81
CA CYS A 371 -11.28 3.66 -7.19
C CYS A 371 -10.02 2.77 -7.26
N ALA A 372 -9.83 1.89 -6.28
CA ALA A 372 -8.73 0.92 -6.29
C ALA A 372 -8.77 0.00 -7.53
N GLY A 373 -9.95 -0.52 -7.87
CA GLY A 373 -10.14 -1.36 -9.05
C GLY A 373 -9.85 -0.62 -10.35
N LEU A 374 -10.34 0.62 -10.48
CA LEU A 374 -10.03 1.48 -11.62
C LEU A 374 -8.54 1.78 -11.72
N LEU A 375 -7.84 2.06 -10.61
CA LEU A 375 -6.38 2.22 -10.63
C LEU A 375 -5.65 0.93 -11.06
N GLY A 376 -6.15 -0.23 -10.64
CA GLY A 376 -5.63 -1.52 -11.08
C GLY A 376 -5.80 -1.77 -12.57
N LEU A 377 -6.95 -1.39 -13.14
CA LEU A 377 -7.16 -1.42 -14.59
C LEU A 377 -6.30 -0.36 -15.30
N ALA A 378 -6.12 0.82 -14.70
CA ALA A 378 -5.28 1.88 -15.22
C ALA A 378 -3.85 1.40 -15.41
N VAL A 379 -3.21 0.83 -14.39
CA VAL A 379 -1.83 0.36 -14.51
C VAL A 379 -1.68 -0.74 -15.54
N GLY A 380 -2.59 -1.71 -15.61
CA GLY A 380 -2.56 -2.73 -16.66
C GLY A 380 -2.64 -2.14 -18.07
N ARG A 381 -3.60 -1.23 -18.29
CA ARG A 381 -3.74 -0.54 -19.58
C ARG A 381 -2.57 0.38 -19.88
N GLY A 382 -2.01 1.05 -18.89
CA GLY A 382 -0.85 1.93 -19.04
C GLY A 382 0.46 1.19 -19.30
N THR A 383 0.56 -0.07 -18.88
CA THR A 383 1.72 -0.93 -19.19
C THR A 383 1.56 -1.64 -20.54
N PHE A 384 0.38 -2.17 -20.87
CA PHE A 384 0.21 -3.10 -22.01
C PHE A 384 -0.66 -2.58 -23.14
N GLY A 385 -1.39 -1.48 -22.93
CA GLY A 385 -2.29 -0.93 -23.92
C GLY A 385 -1.53 -0.43 -25.14
N LYS A 386 -1.96 -0.87 -26.33
CA LYS A 386 -1.45 -0.37 -27.61
C LYS A 386 -2.58 0.38 -28.34
N PRO A 387 -2.34 1.58 -28.89
CA PRO A 387 -3.37 2.34 -29.60
C PRO A 387 -4.00 1.54 -30.75
N GLU A 388 -3.21 0.71 -31.42
CA GLU A 388 -3.62 -0.08 -32.59
C GLU A 388 -4.65 -1.15 -32.23
N THR A 389 -4.58 -1.70 -31.00
CA THR A 389 -5.46 -2.77 -30.51
C THR A 389 -6.54 -2.26 -29.57
N SER A 390 -6.39 -1.06 -29.03
CA SER A 390 -7.36 -0.41 -28.11
C SER A 390 -8.38 0.43 -28.88
N GLN A 391 -9.06 -0.20 -29.84
CA GLN A 391 -9.95 0.51 -30.77
C GLN A 391 -11.35 0.80 -30.22
N GLN A 392 -11.69 0.24 -29.06
CA GLN A 392 -13.00 0.39 -28.41
C GLN A 392 -12.82 0.75 -26.92
N PRO A 393 -13.80 1.46 -26.33
CA PRO A 393 -13.84 1.70 -24.91
C PRO A 393 -13.81 0.41 -24.10
N ASP A 394 -13.12 0.47 -22.98
CA ASP A 394 -13.03 -0.65 -22.07
C ASP A 394 -14.29 -0.75 -21.21
N ALA A 395 -15.07 -1.82 -21.40
CA ALA A 395 -16.34 -2.01 -20.71
C ALA A 395 -16.21 -2.06 -19.18
N GLY A 396 -15.12 -2.63 -18.65
CA GLY A 396 -14.88 -2.71 -17.20
C GLY A 396 -14.55 -1.34 -16.61
N ILE A 397 -13.70 -0.56 -17.30
CA ILE A 397 -13.39 0.82 -16.90
C ILE A 397 -14.66 1.68 -16.99
N ALA A 398 -15.43 1.59 -18.08
CA ALA A 398 -16.67 2.32 -18.26
C ALA A 398 -17.68 2.01 -17.15
N ALA A 399 -17.87 0.74 -16.80
CA ALA A 399 -18.76 0.33 -15.72
C ALA A 399 -18.31 0.86 -14.34
N GLY A 400 -17.01 0.83 -14.05
CA GLY A 400 -16.47 1.38 -12.80
C GLY A 400 -16.63 2.90 -12.70
N LEU A 401 -16.36 3.63 -13.79
CA LEU A 401 -16.57 5.08 -13.85
C LEU A 401 -18.05 5.45 -13.76
N ALA A 402 -18.94 4.66 -14.36
CA ALA A 402 -20.38 4.82 -14.22
C ALA A 402 -20.86 4.59 -12.77
N PHE A 403 -20.27 3.63 -12.05
CA PHE A 403 -20.53 3.47 -10.62
C PHE A 403 -20.11 4.72 -9.82
N LEU A 404 -18.89 5.22 -10.04
CA LEU A 404 -18.39 6.42 -9.36
C LEU A 404 -19.22 7.68 -9.67
N ALA A 405 -19.82 7.76 -10.86
CA ALA A 405 -20.73 8.86 -11.22
C ALA A 405 -21.94 8.99 -10.28
N GLY A 406 -22.38 7.89 -9.65
CA GLY A 406 -23.41 7.92 -8.60
C GLY A 406 -22.92 8.45 -7.24
N GLY A 407 -21.59 8.48 -7.03
CA GLY A 407 -20.93 9.02 -5.84
C GLY A 407 -20.61 10.51 -5.94
N VAL A 408 -20.18 10.95 -7.11
CA VAL A 408 -19.75 12.34 -7.33
C VAL A 408 -20.94 13.29 -7.38
N GLY A 409 -20.83 14.37 -6.59
CA GLY A 409 -21.88 15.39 -6.46
C GLY A 409 -22.92 15.08 -5.38
N ARG A 410 -22.70 14.08 -4.51
CA ARG A 410 -23.52 13.90 -3.31
C ARG A 410 -23.48 15.18 -2.45
N PRO A 411 -24.61 15.59 -1.85
CA PRO A 411 -24.65 16.76 -0.99
C PRO A 411 -23.87 16.52 0.30
N GLU A 412 -23.33 17.60 0.85
CA GLU A 412 -22.71 17.57 2.17
C GLU A 412 -23.73 17.18 3.26
N LYS A 413 -23.25 16.45 4.27
CA LYS A 413 -24.02 16.08 5.46
C LYS A 413 -23.87 17.15 6.55
N PRO A 414 -24.92 17.42 7.34
CA PRO A 414 -24.76 18.21 8.56
C PRO A 414 -23.70 17.62 9.48
N PRO A 415 -22.98 18.45 10.27
CA PRO A 415 -22.08 17.94 11.31
C PRO A 415 -22.83 16.97 12.25
N GLY A 416 -22.26 15.79 12.48
CA GLY A 416 -22.90 14.76 13.30
C GLY A 416 -22.04 13.51 13.48
N PRO A 417 -22.43 12.60 14.38
CA PRO A 417 -21.73 11.34 14.56
C PRO A 417 -21.81 10.48 13.30
N ARG A 418 -20.74 9.72 13.02
CA ARG A 418 -20.73 8.76 11.91
C ARG A 418 -21.80 7.70 12.13
N VAL A 419 -22.35 7.21 11.01
CA VAL A 419 -23.24 6.05 10.99
C VAL A 419 -22.64 5.01 10.07
N GLY A 420 -22.25 3.86 10.64
CA GLY A 420 -21.92 2.61 9.94
C GLY A 420 -20.90 2.72 8.80
N GLY A 421 -19.60 2.58 9.08
CA GLY A 421 -18.54 2.36 8.08
C GLY A 421 -18.42 3.40 6.96
N ARG A 422 -19.06 4.57 7.10
CA ARG A 422 -19.12 5.64 6.11
C ARG A 422 -18.37 6.89 6.58
N GLY A 423 -17.99 7.72 5.62
CA GLY A 423 -17.37 9.02 5.90
C GLY A 423 -18.31 10.06 6.53
N ALA A 424 -17.72 11.12 7.09
CA ALA A 424 -18.43 12.14 7.88
C ALA A 424 -19.00 13.34 7.09
N TYR A 425 -18.51 13.61 5.88
CA TYR A 425 -18.83 14.79 5.09
C TYR A 425 -19.87 14.53 3.99
N ILE A 426 -19.71 13.46 3.22
CA ILE A 426 -20.61 13.07 2.12
C ILE A 426 -21.15 11.65 2.29
N GLY A 427 -20.61 10.88 3.25
CA GLY A 427 -21.10 9.54 3.56
C GLY A 427 -20.79 8.52 2.48
N ALA A 428 -19.64 8.66 1.83
CA ALA A 428 -19.10 7.62 0.98
C ALA A 428 -19.04 6.29 1.72
N ASP A 429 -19.37 5.21 1.02
CA ASP A 429 -19.11 3.85 1.47
C ASP A 429 -17.60 3.60 1.35
N SER A 430 -16.88 4.00 2.40
CA SER A 430 -15.43 4.02 2.48
C SER A 430 -14.98 4.19 3.93
N LEU A 431 -13.73 3.83 4.25
CA LEU A 431 -13.04 4.13 5.52
C LEU A 431 -12.68 5.63 5.62
N GLY A 432 -13.66 6.49 5.36
CA GLY A 432 -13.54 7.94 5.37
C GLY A 432 -13.80 8.56 3.99
N ASP A 433 -14.53 9.66 3.99
CA ASP A 433 -14.68 10.53 2.83
C ASP A 433 -13.34 11.14 2.40
N LEU A 434 -12.42 11.41 3.34
CA LEU A 434 -11.11 11.94 3.00
C LEU A 434 -10.26 10.91 2.23
N TYR A 435 -10.28 9.65 2.67
CA TYR A 435 -9.66 8.55 1.95
C TYR A 435 -10.30 8.36 0.58
N TYR A 436 -11.63 8.35 0.50
CA TYR A 436 -12.35 8.27 -0.76
C TYR A 436 -12.02 9.42 -1.71
N LEU A 437 -12.00 10.67 -1.24
CA LEU A 437 -11.66 11.84 -2.07
C LEU A 437 -10.25 11.69 -2.64
N TRP A 438 -9.27 11.32 -1.82
CA TRP A 438 -7.91 11.04 -2.30
C TRP A 438 -7.90 9.93 -3.36
N SER A 439 -8.57 8.80 -3.12
CA SER A 439 -8.72 7.71 -4.09
C SER A 439 -9.40 8.15 -5.40
N LEU A 440 -10.45 8.97 -5.32
CA LEU A 440 -11.18 9.52 -6.46
C LEU A 440 -10.27 10.41 -7.30
N GLU A 441 -9.50 11.28 -6.66
CA GLU A 441 -8.56 12.15 -7.35
C GLU A 441 -7.45 11.34 -8.04
N ARG A 442 -6.94 10.26 -7.43
CA ARG A 442 -5.97 9.37 -8.11
C ARG A 442 -6.53 8.82 -9.42
N VAL A 443 -7.78 8.34 -9.40
CA VAL A 443 -8.47 7.85 -10.60
C VAL A 443 -8.63 8.96 -11.63
N ALA A 444 -9.18 10.10 -11.21
CA ALA A 444 -9.46 11.21 -12.11
C ALA A 444 -8.18 11.76 -12.76
N VAL A 445 -7.07 11.81 -12.01
CA VAL A 445 -5.76 12.23 -12.52
C VAL A 445 -5.13 11.17 -13.42
N ALA A 446 -5.18 9.89 -13.07
CA ALA A 446 -4.65 8.80 -13.90
C ALA A 446 -5.36 8.77 -15.27
N TYR A 447 -6.69 8.86 -15.28
CA TYR A 447 -7.52 8.82 -16.49
C TYR A 447 -7.72 10.18 -17.16
N ASP A 448 -7.09 11.25 -16.67
CA ASP A 448 -7.20 12.61 -17.20
C ASP A 448 -8.64 13.14 -17.34
N LEU A 449 -9.48 12.86 -16.34
CA LEU A 449 -10.89 13.21 -16.32
C LEU A 449 -11.11 14.66 -15.83
N GLN A 450 -11.87 15.44 -16.60
CA GLN A 450 -12.38 16.74 -16.13
C GLN A 450 -13.66 16.59 -15.30
N GLU A 451 -14.52 15.65 -15.71
CA GLU A 451 -15.82 15.42 -15.10
C GLU A 451 -16.06 13.94 -14.89
N ILE A 452 -16.85 13.62 -13.86
CA ILE A 452 -17.36 12.27 -13.58
C ILE A 452 -18.86 12.42 -13.36
N GLY A 453 -19.70 11.72 -14.13
CA GLY A 453 -21.16 11.86 -14.00
C GLY A 453 -21.70 13.24 -14.37
N GLY A 454 -21.01 13.97 -15.26
CA GLY A 454 -21.34 15.35 -15.65
C GLY A 454 -21.07 16.39 -14.55
N LYS A 455 -20.22 16.06 -13.57
CA LYS A 455 -19.84 16.94 -12.48
C LYS A 455 -18.33 17.16 -12.49
N ASP A 456 -17.92 18.42 -12.34
CA ASP A 456 -16.55 18.77 -12.00
C ASP A 456 -16.21 18.19 -10.62
N TRP A 457 -15.54 17.03 -10.63
CA TRP A 457 -15.23 16.27 -9.43
C TRP A 457 -14.28 17.04 -8.51
N TYR A 458 -13.38 17.85 -9.09
CA TYR A 458 -12.37 18.59 -8.33
C TYR A 458 -13.01 19.76 -7.62
N ARG A 459 -13.80 20.56 -8.35
CA ARG A 459 -14.54 21.67 -7.74
C ARG A 459 -15.45 21.19 -6.62
N TRP A 460 -16.21 20.12 -6.87
CA TRP A 460 -17.09 19.53 -5.86
C TRP A 460 -16.33 19.14 -4.58
N GLY A 461 -15.23 18.40 -4.71
CA GLY A 461 -14.43 18.03 -3.54
C GLY A 461 -13.73 19.22 -2.88
N ALA A 462 -13.27 20.20 -3.65
CA ALA A 462 -12.58 21.38 -3.13
C ALA A 462 -13.52 22.27 -2.31
N GLU A 463 -14.76 22.47 -2.76
CA GLU A 463 -15.79 23.19 -2.01
C GLU A 463 -16.05 22.52 -0.65
N ILE A 464 -16.20 21.18 -0.63
CA ILE A 464 -16.36 20.40 0.61
C ILE A 464 -15.17 20.62 1.54
N LEU A 465 -13.93 20.46 1.06
CA LEU A 465 -12.75 20.54 1.90
C LEU A 465 -12.54 21.95 2.46
N VAL A 466 -12.77 22.99 1.66
CA VAL A 466 -12.71 24.38 2.14
C VAL A 466 -13.75 24.63 3.24
N ASN A 467 -14.97 24.10 3.10
CA ASN A 467 -16.03 24.27 4.09
C ASN A 467 -15.80 23.46 5.39
N ARG A 468 -14.98 22.41 5.35
CA ARG A 468 -14.79 21.46 6.46
C ARG A 468 -13.43 21.56 7.14
N GLN A 469 -12.56 22.47 6.72
CA GLN A 469 -11.31 22.71 7.41
C GLN A 469 -11.57 23.27 8.82
N ARG A 470 -10.91 22.71 9.83
CA ARG A 470 -11.01 23.14 11.22
C ARG A 470 -10.23 24.43 11.45
N ASP A 471 -10.40 25.06 12.61
CA ASP A 471 -9.72 26.30 12.98
C ASP A 471 -8.19 26.14 13.09
N ASP A 472 -7.74 24.95 13.51
CA ASP A 472 -6.32 24.56 13.57
C ASP A 472 -5.70 24.24 12.18
N GLY A 473 -6.49 24.30 11.11
CA GLY A 473 -6.04 24.00 9.74
C GLY A 473 -6.12 22.52 9.34
N SER A 474 -6.48 21.63 10.27
CA SER A 474 -6.62 20.19 9.99
C SER A 474 -7.97 19.82 9.38
N TRP A 475 -8.03 18.59 8.87
CA TRP A 475 -9.27 17.87 8.60
C TRP A 475 -9.32 16.62 9.47
N SER A 476 -10.53 16.22 9.86
CA SER A 476 -10.75 15.09 10.76
C SER A 476 -11.90 14.23 10.26
N ASP A 477 -11.58 12.99 9.94
CA ASP A 477 -12.51 11.97 9.47
C ASP A 477 -12.27 10.66 10.27
N VAL A 478 -12.02 9.51 9.62
CA VAL A 478 -11.96 8.22 10.32
C VAL A 478 -10.76 8.15 11.27
N TRP A 479 -9.62 8.65 10.82
CA TRP A 479 -8.34 8.48 11.51
C TRP A 479 -8.13 9.53 12.60
N ARG A 480 -8.83 10.67 12.50
CA ARG A 480 -8.85 11.79 13.45
C ARG A 480 -7.47 12.39 13.76
N THR A 481 -6.51 12.16 12.88
CA THR A 481 -5.07 12.41 13.06
C THR A 481 -4.47 12.92 11.75
N ALA A 482 -3.14 13.08 11.68
CA ALA A 482 -2.42 13.55 10.49
C ALA A 482 -2.83 12.89 9.15
N PRO A 483 -3.12 11.58 9.05
CA PRO A 483 -3.53 10.94 7.79
C PRO A 483 -4.74 11.59 7.11
N ASP A 484 -5.74 12.02 7.87
CA ASP A 484 -6.93 12.69 7.32
C ASP A 484 -6.56 14.02 6.66
N THR A 485 -5.72 14.81 7.32
CA THR A 485 -5.20 16.06 6.75
C THR A 485 -4.33 15.81 5.53
N CYS A 486 -3.55 14.73 5.53
CA CYS A 486 -2.77 14.32 4.36
C CYS A 486 -3.67 14.02 3.15
N PHE A 487 -4.72 13.22 3.32
CA PHE A 487 -5.64 12.92 2.22
C PHE A 487 -6.34 14.16 1.67
N ALA A 488 -6.78 15.07 2.54
CA ALA A 488 -7.38 16.35 2.13
C ALA A 488 -6.39 17.19 1.28
N LEU A 489 -5.15 17.35 1.75
CA LEU A 489 -4.14 18.13 1.04
C LEU A 489 -3.71 17.49 -0.28
N LEU A 490 -3.54 16.16 -0.31
CA LEU A 490 -3.20 15.43 -1.55
C LEU A 490 -4.31 15.58 -2.60
N PHE A 491 -5.58 15.57 -2.19
CA PHE A 491 -6.71 15.90 -3.07
C PHE A 491 -6.63 17.33 -3.61
N LEU A 492 -6.50 18.34 -2.72
CA LEU A 492 -6.44 19.75 -3.11
C LEU A 492 -5.25 20.07 -4.01
N LYS A 493 -4.13 19.38 -3.83
CA LYS A 493 -2.94 19.51 -4.69
C LYS A 493 -3.04 18.73 -5.99
N ARG A 494 -3.98 17.78 -6.10
CA ARG A 494 -4.13 16.87 -7.24
C ARG A 494 -2.83 16.17 -7.58
N ALA A 495 -2.20 15.56 -6.57
CA ALA A 495 -0.86 15.01 -6.70
C ALA A 495 -0.83 13.89 -7.75
N ASN A 496 -0.09 14.08 -8.85
CA ASN A 496 0.12 13.00 -9.82
C ASN A 496 1.45 12.28 -9.52
N VAL A 497 1.37 11.17 -8.79
CA VAL A 497 2.54 10.33 -8.46
C VAL A 497 2.92 9.35 -9.60
N ALA A 498 2.11 9.27 -10.66
CA ALA A 498 2.29 8.38 -11.81
C ALA A 498 2.00 9.15 -13.12
N GLN A 499 2.77 10.21 -13.39
CA GLN A 499 2.54 11.09 -14.56
C GLN A 499 2.70 10.36 -15.90
N ASP A 500 3.66 9.45 -15.95
CA ASP A 500 3.91 8.50 -17.03
C ASP A 500 2.71 7.58 -17.29
N LEU A 501 2.02 7.12 -16.24
CA LEU A 501 0.78 6.36 -16.38
C LEU A 501 -0.29 7.18 -17.10
N THR A 502 -0.54 8.41 -16.66
CA THR A 502 -1.48 9.32 -17.34
C THR A 502 -1.08 9.54 -18.80
N GLY A 503 0.22 9.75 -19.06
CA GLY A 503 0.76 9.89 -20.42
C GLY A 503 0.50 8.67 -21.29
N ASN A 504 0.67 7.45 -20.75
CA ASN A 504 0.41 6.21 -21.47
C ASN A 504 -1.08 6.01 -21.75
N LEU A 505 -1.95 6.29 -20.79
CA LEU A 505 -3.40 6.16 -20.98
C LEU A 505 -3.95 7.14 -22.01
N ARG A 506 -3.40 8.36 -22.11
CA ARG A 506 -3.78 9.34 -23.15
C ARG A 506 -3.46 8.88 -24.56
N LYS A 507 -2.45 8.02 -24.75
CA LYS A 507 -2.16 7.42 -26.07
C LYS A 507 -3.28 6.45 -26.48
N LEU A 508 -4.07 5.97 -25.52
CA LEU A 508 -5.22 5.08 -25.73
C LEU A 508 -6.49 5.92 -25.84
N ASP A 509 -6.56 6.79 -26.84
CA ASP A 509 -7.57 7.86 -26.98
C ASP A 509 -9.04 7.37 -26.98
N LYS A 510 -9.26 6.07 -27.22
CA LYS A 510 -10.58 5.41 -27.19
C LYS A 510 -10.86 4.58 -25.94
N LEU A 511 -9.95 4.56 -24.96
CA LEU A 511 -10.06 3.73 -23.76
C LEU A 511 -11.29 4.09 -22.92
N ILE A 512 -11.62 5.39 -22.87
CA ILE A 512 -12.68 5.94 -22.05
C ILE A 512 -13.85 6.37 -22.93
N ASP A 513 -15.04 5.84 -22.64
CA ASP A 513 -16.27 6.35 -23.23
C ASP A 513 -16.78 7.56 -22.42
N HIS A 514 -16.37 8.75 -22.82
CA HIS A 514 -16.83 10.01 -22.22
C HIS A 514 -18.33 10.28 -22.40
N GLY A 515 -19.02 9.56 -23.30
CA GLY A 515 -20.47 9.61 -23.45
C GLY A 515 -21.17 8.76 -22.39
N ALA A 516 -20.68 7.54 -22.15
CA ALA A 516 -21.23 6.61 -21.16
C ALA A 516 -21.04 7.07 -19.70
N ILE A 517 -20.07 7.94 -19.43
CA ILE A 517 -19.80 8.49 -18.09
C ILE A 517 -20.78 9.62 -17.72
N ARG A 518 -21.50 10.20 -18.68
CA ARG A 518 -22.52 11.22 -18.37
C ARG A 518 -23.73 10.52 -17.79
N ARG A 519 -24.27 11.06 -16.67
CA ARG A 519 -25.56 10.62 -16.16
C ARG A 519 -26.59 10.76 -17.29
N LYS A 520 -27.40 9.73 -17.53
CA LYS A 520 -28.64 9.91 -18.27
C LYS A 520 -29.47 10.91 -17.47
N GLU A 521 -29.83 12.01 -18.10
CA GLU A 521 -30.84 12.91 -17.54
C GLU A 521 -32.16 12.13 -17.57
N ASP A 522 -32.68 11.79 -16.39
CA ASP A 522 -34.01 11.21 -16.20
C ASP A 522 -35.09 12.31 -16.24
#